data_AF-A0A821P0C4-F1
#
_entry.id   AF-A0A821P0C4-F1
#
_cell.length_a   1.000
_cell.length_b   1.000
_cell.length_c   1.000
_cell.angle_alpha   90.00
_cell.angle_beta   90.00
_cell.angle_gamma   90.00
#
_symmetry.space_group_name_H-M   'P 1'
#
loop_
_entity.id
_entity.type
_entity.pdbx_description
1 polymer ?
#
loop_
_entity_poly.entity_id
_entity_poly.type
_entity_poly.pdbx_seq_one_letter_code
_entity_poly.pdbx_strand_id
1 'polypeptide(L)'
;DVIPPEDTTYYCKVFKAPTEYPTKRHAIAHKTMIDPNNIDIVHHLVFFACRSTAKFDDNNLPYGVCDEHHQELSSCFTGTATIWAVGGEPIVEFPEEAGYPIGGDFGS
;
A
#
# COMPACT_ATOMS: atom_id res chain seq x y z
N ASP A 1 -11.27 9.58 -10.14
CA ASP A 1 -11.07 8.62 -11.24
C ASP A 1 -12.29 7.76 -11.41
N VAL A 2 -12.49 7.23 -12.61
CA VAL A 2 -13.62 6.36 -12.97
C VAL A 2 -13.20 4.92 -12.69
N ILE A 3 -14.10 4.13 -12.11
CA ILE A 3 -13.91 2.70 -11.88
C ILE A 3 -13.88 2.03 -13.27
N PRO A 4 -12.83 1.27 -13.62
CA PRO A 4 -12.74 0.65 -14.94
C PRO A 4 -13.90 -0.35 -15.19
N PRO A 5 -14.36 -0.49 -16.44
CA PRO A 5 -15.55 -1.27 -16.77
C PRO A 5 -15.34 -2.79 -16.71
N GLU A 6 -14.10 -3.26 -16.54
CA GLU A 6 -13.75 -4.67 -16.47
C GLU A 6 -14.29 -5.33 -15.19
N ASP A 7 -14.70 -6.60 -15.30
CA ASP A 7 -15.24 -7.39 -14.17
C ASP A 7 -14.27 -7.47 -12.97
N THR A 8 -12.97 -7.35 -13.21
CA THR A 8 -11.94 -7.34 -12.16
C THR A 8 -10.82 -6.40 -12.56
N THR A 9 -10.51 -5.47 -11.66
CA THR A 9 -9.42 -4.50 -11.83
C THR A 9 -8.53 -4.49 -10.59
N TYR A 10 -7.23 -4.63 -10.80
CA TYR A 10 -6.24 -4.28 -9.78
C TYR A 10 -5.76 -2.86 -10.04
N TYR A 11 -6.06 -1.96 -9.11
CA TYR A 11 -5.70 -0.55 -9.20
C TYR A 11 -4.61 -0.22 -8.19
N CYS A 12 -3.49 0.32 -8.67
CA CYS A 12 -2.29 0.58 -7.88
C CYS A 12 -2.07 2.08 -7.72
N LYS A 13 -1.54 2.45 -6.54
CA LYS A 13 -1.06 3.80 -6.26
C LYS A 13 0.25 3.71 -5.49
N VAL A 14 1.29 4.38 -6.00
CA VAL A 14 2.55 4.55 -5.29
C VAL A 14 2.55 5.89 -4.58
N PHE A 15 3.07 5.91 -3.35
CA PHE A 15 3.30 7.12 -2.59
C PHE A 15 4.64 7.02 -1.86
N LYS A 16 5.26 8.17 -1.60
CA LYS A 16 6.52 8.22 -0.86
C LYS A 16 6.27 7.87 0.60
N ALA A 17 7.19 7.10 1.18
CA ALA A 17 7.17 6.89 2.61
C ALA A 17 7.43 8.21 3.37
N PRO A 18 6.95 8.31 4.63
CA PRO A 18 7.21 9.46 5.48
C PRO A 18 8.71 9.70 5.66
N THR A 19 9.17 10.93 5.43
CA THR A 19 10.59 11.31 5.53
C THR A 19 10.93 11.97 6.88
N GLU A 20 9.92 12.26 7.70
CA GLU A 20 10.06 12.85 9.03
C GLU A 20 10.65 11.89 10.09
N TYR A 21 10.80 10.60 9.76
CA TYR A 21 11.36 9.59 10.65
C TYR A 21 12.81 9.27 10.25
N PRO A 22 13.82 10.00 10.78
CA PRO A 22 15.23 9.80 10.43
C PRO A 22 15.79 8.46 10.98
N THR A 23 15.03 7.78 11.83
CA THR A 23 15.40 6.49 12.43
C THR A 23 14.19 5.57 12.42
N LYS A 24 14.45 4.26 12.51
CA LYS A 24 13.44 3.21 12.51
C LYS A 24 12.37 3.45 13.59
N ARG A 25 11.11 3.40 13.17
CA ARG A 25 9.88 3.32 13.98
C ARG A 25 9.12 2.05 13.63
N HIS A 26 8.08 1.74 14.41
CA HIS A 26 7.17 0.64 14.10
C HIS A 26 5.74 1.16 14.05
N ALA A 27 5.05 0.90 12.95
CA ALA A 27 3.61 1.03 12.88
C ALA A 27 2.99 -0.13 13.67
N ILE A 28 2.22 0.20 14.71
CA ILE A 28 1.61 -0.77 15.64
C ILE A 28 0.16 -1.10 15.29
N ALA A 29 -0.45 -0.33 14.40
CA ALA A 29 -1.81 -0.57 13.91
C ALA A 29 -1.99 0.06 12.53
N HIS A 30 -3.01 -0.37 11.82
CA HIS A 30 -3.50 0.30 10.61
C HIS A 30 -5.02 0.36 10.61
N LYS A 31 -5.56 1.36 9.90
CA LYS A 31 -6.99 1.53 9.70
C LYS A 31 -7.31 1.59 8.21
N THR A 32 -8.19 0.70 7.77
CA THR A 32 -8.77 0.71 6.44
C THR A 32 -9.80 1.83 6.33
N MET A 33 -9.68 2.62 5.26
CA MET A 33 -10.57 3.73 4.94
C MET A 33 -11.11 3.52 3.53
N ILE A 34 -12.42 3.28 3.40
CA ILE A 34 -13.11 3.08 2.12
C ILE A 34 -14.22 4.11 2.03
N ASP A 35 -14.37 4.75 0.88
CA ASP A 35 -15.52 5.63 0.62
C ASP A 35 -16.81 4.80 0.72
N PRO A 36 -17.80 5.19 1.54
CA PRO A 36 -19.06 4.46 1.66
C PRO A 36 -19.77 4.17 0.32
N ASN A 37 -19.58 5.02 -0.69
CA ASN A 37 -20.15 4.82 -2.02
C ASN A 37 -19.47 3.71 -2.82
N ASN A 38 -18.29 3.26 -2.39
CA ASN A 38 -17.47 2.25 -3.06
C ASN A 38 -17.33 0.95 -2.24
N ILE A 39 -18.03 0.82 -1.12
CA ILE A 39 -17.87 -0.33 -0.21
C ILE A 39 -18.23 -1.67 -0.87
N ASP A 40 -19.19 -1.67 -1.78
CA ASP A 40 -19.62 -2.86 -2.54
C ASP A 40 -18.70 -3.18 -3.73
N ILE A 41 -17.71 -2.31 -4.00
CA ILE A 41 -16.81 -2.43 -5.15
C ILE A 41 -15.39 -2.82 -4.70
N VAL A 42 -14.92 -2.25 -3.58
CA VAL A 42 -13.58 -2.54 -3.06
C VAL A 42 -13.58 -3.86 -2.31
N HIS A 43 -13.08 -4.92 -2.96
CA HIS A 43 -12.99 -6.25 -2.35
C HIS A 43 -11.73 -6.48 -1.50
N HIS A 44 -10.59 -5.97 -1.96
CA HIS A 44 -9.30 -6.13 -1.30
C HIS A 44 -8.51 -4.83 -1.31
N LEU A 45 -7.74 -4.59 -0.24
CA LEU A 45 -6.74 -3.54 -0.17
C LEU A 45 -5.44 -4.17 0.31
N VAL A 46 -4.39 -4.09 -0.52
CA VAL A 46 -3.07 -4.65 -0.18
C VAL A 46 -2.07 -3.51 -0.14
N PHE A 47 -1.35 -3.40 0.98
CA PHE A 47 -0.29 -2.43 1.15
C PHE A 47 1.07 -3.12 1.08
N PHE A 48 1.85 -2.74 0.08
CA PHE A 48 3.20 -3.26 -0.16
C PHE A 48 4.25 -2.24 0.25
N ALA A 49 5.42 -2.72 0.67
CA ALA A 49 6.62 -1.90 0.74
C ALA A 49 7.52 -2.17 -0.46
N CYS A 50 7.91 -1.10 -1.12
CA CYS A 50 8.94 -1.13 -2.16
C CYS A 50 10.33 -1.35 -1.54
N ARG A 51 11.21 -2.00 -2.31
CA ARG A 51 12.63 -2.04 -1.96
C ARG A 51 13.23 -0.65 -2.13
N SER A 52 14.25 -0.31 -1.34
CA SER A 52 15.01 0.94 -1.46
C SER A 52 15.71 1.13 -2.81
N THR A 53 15.84 0.06 -3.58
CA THR A 53 16.36 0.10 -4.96
C THR A 53 15.30 0.47 -6.00
N ALA A 54 14.02 0.57 -5.61
CA ALA A 54 12.96 1.02 -6.49
C ALA A 54 13.25 2.45 -6.93
N LYS A 55 13.25 2.69 -8.23
CA LYS A 55 13.47 4.01 -8.80
C LYS A 55 12.19 4.47 -9.45
N PHE A 56 11.47 5.34 -8.75
CA PHE A 56 10.32 6.04 -9.31
C PHE A 56 10.73 7.46 -9.70
N ASP A 57 10.06 8.01 -10.72
CA ASP A 57 10.07 9.45 -10.93
C ASP A 57 9.18 10.09 -9.85
N ASP A 58 9.79 10.88 -8.98
CA ASP A 58 9.12 11.60 -7.91
C ASP A 58 8.00 12.53 -8.39
N ASN A 59 8.05 12.97 -9.66
CA ASN A 59 7.02 13.81 -10.29
C ASN A 59 5.94 13.00 -11.01
N ASN A 60 6.15 11.69 -11.18
CA ASN A 60 5.27 10.81 -11.92
C ASN A 60 5.22 9.41 -11.28
N LEU A 61 4.72 9.36 -10.04
CA LEU A 61 4.53 8.10 -9.33
C LEU A 61 3.39 7.29 -9.98
N PRO A 62 3.55 5.96 -10.14
CA PRO A 62 2.52 5.10 -10.71
C PRO A 62 1.16 5.25 -10.01
N TYR A 63 0.13 5.46 -10.82
CA TYR A 63 -1.26 5.56 -10.38
C TYR A 63 -2.17 5.14 -11.52
N GLY A 64 -2.84 4.00 -11.38
CA GLY A 64 -3.57 3.40 -12.49
C GLY A 64 -3.79 1.90 -12.33
N VAL A 65 -4.12 1.24 -13.44
CA VAL A 65 -4.21 -0.21 -13.50
C VAL A 65 -2.81 -0.79 -13.24
N CYS A 66 -2.69 -1.72 -12.28
CA CYS A 66 -1.40 -2.23 -11.83
C CYS A 66 -0.57 -2.85 -12.97
N ASP A 67 -1.22 -3.53 -13.92
CA ASP A 67 -0.55 -4.22 -15.03
C ASP A 67 0.15 -3.26 -16.00
N GLU A 68 -0.36 -2.03 -16.15
CA GLU A 68 0.27 -0.98 -16.96
C GLU A 68 1.61 -0.52 -16.37
N HIS A 69 1.78 -0.71 -15.06
CA HIS A 69 2.96 -0.31 -14.29
C HIS A 69 3.78 -1.51 -13.78
N HIS A 70 3.54 -2.72 -14.31
CA HIS A 70 4.10 -3.96 -13.76
C HIS A 70 5.63 -3.94 -13.62
N GLN A 71 6.35 -3.37 -14.60
CA GLN A 71 7.81 -3.28 -14.55
C GLN A 71 8.30 -2.38 -13.41
N GLU A 72 7.67 -1.21 -13.25
CA GLU A 72 7.99 -0.22 -12.21
C GLU A 72 7.67 -0.78 -10.81
N LEU A 73 6.56 -1.50 -10.69
CA LEU A 73 6.06 -2.06 -9.43
C LEU A 73 6.70 -3.41 -9.05
N SER A 74 7.43 -4.06 -9.95
CA SER A 74 8.01 -5.39 -9.74
C SER A 74 8.84 -5.50 -8.45
N SER A 75 9.53 -4.44 -8.06
CA SER A 75 10.33 -4.37 -6.84
C SER A 75 9.51 -4.22 -5.55
N CYS A 76 8.22 -3.89 -5.64
CA CYS A 76 7.33 -3.66 -4.51
C CYS A 76 6.56 -4.90 -4.06
N PHE A 77 6.30 -5.85 -4.96
CA PHE A 77 5.53 -7.05 -4.63
C PHE A 77 6.27 -8.08 -3.77
N THR A 78 7.41 -7.71 -3.18
CA THR A 78 8.26 -8.62 -2.41
C THR A 78 8.03 -8.56 -0.90
N GLY A 79 7.31 -7.55 -0.40
CA GLY A 79 6.94 -7.41 1.01
C GLY A 79 5.54 -6.84 1.19
N THR A 80 4.60 -7.66 1.65
CA THR A 80 3.27 -7.19 2.04
C THR A 80 3.35 -6.66 3.46
N ALA A 81 3.02 -5.39 3.66
CA ALA A 81 2.97 -4.75 4.97
C ALA A 81 1.64 -5.03 5.67
N THR A 82 0.53 -4.91 4.94
CA THR A 82 -0.79 -5.32 5.42
C THR A 82 -1.74 -5.66 4.27
N ILE A 83 -2.80 -6.40 4.57
CA ILE A 83 -3.90 -6.70 3.68
C ILE A 83 -5.22 -6.53 4.45
N TRP A 84 -6.23 -6.02 3.74
CA TRP A 84 -7.61 -6.02 4.17
C TRP A 84 -8.48 -6.65 3.07
N ALA A 85 -9.55 -7.31 3.49
CA ALA A 85 -10.55 -7.93 2.62
C ALA A 85 -11.96 -7.71 3.20
N VAL A 86 -12.99 -7.84 2.36
CA VAL A 86 -14.39 -7.79 2.79
C VAL A 86 -14.62 -8.71 4.00
N GLY A 87 -15.29 -8.18 5.03
CA GLY A 87 -15.55 -8.87 6.29
C GLY A 87 -14.41 -8.79 7.31
N GLY A 88 -13.24 -8.24 6.93
CA GLY A 88 -12.15 -7.93 7.85
C GLY A 88 -12.42 -6.69 8.69
N GLU A 89 -11.88 -6.68 9.91
CA GLU A 89 -11.95 -5.53 10.80
C GLU A 89 -11.32 -4.29 10.16
N PRO A 90 -11.93 -3.10 10.29
CA PRO A 90 -11.39 -1.87 9.70
C PRO A 90 -10.13 -1.38 10.44
N ILE A 91 -9.93 -1.78 11.70
CA ILE A 91 -8.74 -1.45 12.47
C ILE A 91 -8.09 -2.77 12.86
N VAL A 92 -6.80 -2.90 12.56
CA VAL A 92 -6.02 -4.07 12.93
C VAL A 92 -4.80 -3.59 13.70
N GLU A 93 -4.67 -4.07 14.91
CA GLU A 93 -3.52 -3.84 15.79
C GLU A 93 -2.54 -5.02 15.66
N PHE A 94 -1.26 -4.72 15.61
CA PHE A 94 -0.22 -5.74 15.72
C PHE A 94 -0.12 -6.22 17.18
N PRO A 95 0.36 -7.45 17.44
CA PRO A 95 0.67 -7.92 18.79
C PRO A 95 1.60 -6.96 19.53
N GLU A 96 1.54 -6.94 20.86
CA GLU A 96 2.31 -6.03 21.72
C GLU A 96 3.83 -6.10 21.44
N GLU A 97 4.32 -7.30 21.15
CA GLU A 97 5.71 -7.63 20.84
C GLU A 97 6.13 -7.31 19.40
N ALA A 98 5.22 -6.82 18.54
CA ALA A 98 5.45 -6.67 17.11
C ALA A 98 4.97 -5.33 16.54
N GLY A 99 5.51 -4.98 15.38
CA GLY A 99 5.05 -3.85 14.58
C GLY A 99 5.77 -3.78 13.25
N TYR A 100 5.18 -3.09 12.29
CA TYR A 100 5.74 -3.01 10.94
C TYR A 100 6.81 -1.90 10.86
N PRO A 101 8.05 -2.18 10.45
CA PRO A 101 9.13 -1.21 10.48
C PRO A 101 8.96 -0.11 9.41
N ILE A 102 9.14 1.15 9.81
CA ILE A 102 9.09 2.33 8.93
C ILE A 102 10.17 3.35 9.33
N GLY A 103 10.58 4.24 8.41
CA GLY A 103 11.61 5.26 8.64
C GLY A 103 13.05 4.71 8.63
N GLY A 104 14.03 5.61 8.53
CA GLY A 104 15.42 5.23 8.24
C GLY A 104 15.52 4.42 6.95
N ASP A 105 16.26 3.30 6.97
CA ASP A 105 16.39 2.38 5.84
C ASP A 105 15.16 1.47 5.62
N PHE A 106 14.09 1.64 6.40
CA PHE A 106 12.86 0.85 6.32
C PHE A 106 11.75 1.68 5.68
N GLY A 107 11.41 1.38 4.43
CA GLY A 107 10.35 2.08 3.67
C GLY A 107 10.84 3.23 2.79
N SER A 108 12.13 3.57 2.81
CA SER A 108 12.77 4.40 1.77
C SER A 108 13.23 3.56 0.59
#